data_AF-A0A7J3T9H2-F1
#
_entry.id   AF-A0A7J3T9H2-F1
#
_cell.length_a   1.000
_cell.length_b   1.000
_cell.length_c   1.000
_cell.angle_alpha   90.00
_cell.angle_beta   90.00
_cell.angle_gamma   90.00
#
_symmetry.space_group_name_H-M   'P 1'
#
loop_
_entity.id
_entity.type
_entity.pdbx_description
1 polymer ?
#
loop_
_entity_poly.entity_id
_entity_poly.type
_entity_poly.pdbx_seq_one_letter_code
_entity_poly.pdbx_strand_id
1 'polypeptide(L)'
;AYGIHVSRRYIDEIEDGLVYGASSGFGFAATENLLYEISAFLQGGLISWLYVALVRSISSALVHGSATAMTGLGYSLKRFHRGSLLKGYLSAVLLHSSFNILASVPIIYRGEGGYIYLVPLALAIMYGGISFSYIKKKIRYYDIPRRKG
;
A
#
# COMPACT_ATOMS: atom_id res chain seq x y z
N ALA A 1 -26.89 1.94 -8.71
CA ALA A 1 -25.79 2.42 -9.60
C ALA A 1 -25.37 3.88 -9.35
N TYR A 2 -25.67 4.47 -8.18
CA TYR A 2 -25.33 5.88 -7.88
C TYR A 2 -23.84 6.10 -7.54
N GLY A 3 -23.19 5.16 -6.85
CA GLY A 3 -21.78 5.30 -6.46
C GLY A 3 -20.80 5.48 -7.64
N ILE A 4 -21.10 4.90 -8.80
CA ILE A 4 -20.27 5.02 -10.01
C ILE A 4 -20.45 6.39 -10.69
N HIS A 5 -21.63 7.01 -10.60
CA HIS A 5 -21.85 8.35 -11.16
C HIS A 5 -21.18 9.44 -10.32
N VAL A 6 -21.08 9.23 -9.01
CA VAL A 6 -20.38 10.15 -8.09
C VAL A 6 -18.87 10.09 -8.32
N SER A 7 -18.28 8.89 -8.47
CA SER A 7 -16.83 8.75 -8.69
C SER A 7 -16.32 9.42 -9.97
N ARG A 8 -17.19 9.59 -10.99
CA ARG A 8 -16.84 10.25 -12.25
C ARG A 8 -16.58 11.76 -12.12
N ARG A 9 -17.04 12.40 -11.04
CA ARG A 9 -16.86 13.83 -10.76
C ARG A 9 -15.62 14.15 -9.92
N TYR A 10 -14.97 13.12 -9.36
CA TYR A 10 -13.81 13.30 -8.49
C TYR A 10 -12.52 12.79 -9.12
N ILE A 11 -12.60 11.90 -10.11
CA ILE A 11 -11.46 11.42 -10.90
C ILE A 11 -11.53 12.10 -12.27
N ASP A 12 -10.99 13.30 -12.32
CA ASP A 12 -10.95 14.17 -13.49
C ASP A 12 -9.54 14.20 -14.12
N GLU A 13 -8.52 13.75 -13.38
CA GLU A 13 -7.14 13.57 -13.82
C GLU A 13 -6.64 12.14 -13.51
N ILE A 14 -5.46 11.75 -14.01
CA ILE A 14 -4.97 10.35 -13.86
C ILE A 14 -4.46 10.09 -12.44
N GLU A 15 -3.79 11.09 -11.89
CA GLU A 15 -3.21 11.20 -10.55
C GLU A 15 -4.26 11.10 -9.45
N ASP A 16 -5.50 11.54 -9.70
CA ASP A 16 -6.63 11.36 -8.78
C ASP A 16 -6.80 9.89 -8.42
N GLY A 17 -6.70 9.00 -9.42
CA GLY A 17 -6.75 7.56 -9.19
C GLY A 17 -5.66 7.07 -8.23
N LEU A 18 -4.44 7.60 -8.35
CA LEU A 18 -3.34 7.28 -7.44
C LEU A 18 -3.60 7.82 -6.02
N VAL A 19 -4.10 9.04 -5.88
CA VAL A 19 -4.35 9.71 -4.59
C VAL A 19 -5.51 9.06 -3.83
N TYR A 20 -6.66 8.84 -4.48
CA TYR A 20 -7.81 8.17 -3.85
C TYR A 20 -7.52 6.69 -3.59
N GLY A 21 -6.79 6.04 -4.49
CA GLY A 21 -6.31 4.68 -4.29
C GLY A 21 -5.44 4.60 -3.03
N ALA A 22 -4.41 5.45 -2.90
CA ALA A 22 -3.55 5.48 -1.73
C ALA A 22 -4.32 5.76 -0.43
N SER A 23 -5.23 6.74 -0.46
CA SER A 23 -6.07 7.11 0.69
C SER A 23 -6.93 5.94 1.17
N SER A 24 -7.54 5.19 0.24
CA SER A 24 -8.31 3.99 0.55
C SER A 24 -7.43 2.90 1.17
N GLY A 25 -6.20 2.73 0.67
CA GLY A 25 -5.24 1.75 1.21
C GLY A 25 -4.76 2.10 2.61
N PHE A 26 -4.52 3.38 2.91
CA PHE A 26 -4.19 3.82 4.26
C PHE A 26 -5.33 3.60 5.25
N GLY A 27 -6.58 3.82 4.84
CA GLY A 27 -7.75 3.50 5.67
C GLY A 27 -7.87 2.01 5.97
N PHE A 28 -7.63 1.15 4.96
CA PHE A 28 -7.56 -0.29 5.16
C PHE A 28 -6.42 -0.66 6.13
N ALA A 29 -5.22 -0.12 5.90
CA ALA A 29 -4.06 -0.39 6.73
C ALA A 29 -4.27 0.03 8.18
N ALA A 30 -4.93 1.16 8.44
CA ALA A 30 -5.26 1.58 9.79
C ALA A 30 -6.17 0.56 10.50
N THR A 31 -7.19 0.06 9.79
CA THR A 31 -8.08 -0.98 10.33
C THR A 31 -7.35 -2.28 10.58
N GLU A 32 -6.53 -2.73 9.63
CA GLU A 32 -5.74 -3.95 9.78
C GLU A 32 -4.72 -3.82 10.91
N ASN A 33 -3.97 -2.72 10.97
CA ASN A 33 -2.99 -2.45 12.02
C ASN A 33 -3.64 -2.47 13.40
N LEU A 34 -4.81 -1.87 13.56
CA LEU A 34 -5.54 -1.92 14.82
C LEU A 34 -5.82 -3.36 15.28
N LEU A 35 -6.22 -4.25 14.39
CA LEU A 35 -6.46 -5.67 14.73
C LEU A 35 -5.17 -6.38 15.16
N TYR A 36 -4.06 -6.14 14.47
CA TYR A 36 -2.75 -6.70 14.83
C TYR A 36 -2.23 -6.14 16.15
N GLU A 37 -2.42 -4.84 16.39
CA GLU A 37 -2.04 -4.14 17.61
C GLU A 37 -2.82 -4.67 18.82
N ILE A 38 -4.15 -4.83 18.70
CA ILE A 38 -4.97 -5.44 19.74
C ILE A 38 -4.47 -6.86 20.05
N SER A 39 -4.22 -7.67 19.01
CA SER A 39 -3.69 -9.03 19.18
C SER A 39 -2.33 -9.04 19.89
N ALA A 40 -1.42 -8.15 19.49
CA ALA A 40 -0.09 -8.00 20.09
C ALA A 40 -0.17 -7.55 21.55
N PHE A 41 -1.07 -6.62 21.87
CA PHE A 41 -1.30 -6.18 23.24
C PHE A 41 -1.81 -7.33 24.12
N LEU A 42 -2.79 -8.10 23.65
CA LEU A 42 -3.37 -9.22 24.40
C LEU A 42 -2.36 -10.36 24.63
N GLN A 43 -1.44 -10.60 23.70
CA GLN A 43 -0.48 -11.70 23.78
C GLN A 43 0.86 -11.33 24.45
N GLY A 44 1.31 -10.08 24.29
CA GLY A 44 2.65 -9.64 24.70
C GLY A 44 2.70 -8.28 25.41
N GLY A 45 1.55 -7.71 25.77
CA GLY A 45 1.44 -6.46 26.53
C GLY A 45 1.89 -5.23 25.76
N LEU A 46 2.17 -4.16 26.51
CA LEU A 46 2.46 -2.83 25.96
C LEU A 46 3.69 -2.77 25.04
N ILE A 47 4.75 -3.54 25.37
CA ILE A 47 5.98 -3.56 24.56
C ILE A 47 5.72 -4.21 23.20
N SER A 48 5.00 -5.34 23.17
CA SER A 48 4.64 -6.01 21.92
C SER A 48 3.74 -5.13 21.06
N TRP A 49 2.73 -4.50 21.68
CA TRP A 49 1.88 -3.51 21.02
C TRP A 49 2.70 -2.38 20.37
N LEU A 50 3.60 -1.74 21.13
CA LEU A 50 4.41 -0.62 20.63
C LEU A 50 5.30 -1.04 19.46
N TYR A 51 5.93 -2.22 19.57
CA TYR A 51 6.75 -2.77 18.50
C TYR A 51 5.93 -2.99 17.22
N VAL A 52 4.77 -3.65 17.33
CA VAL A 52 3.89 -3.94 16.19
C VAL A 52 3.34 -2.65 15.58
N ALA A 53 2.90 -1.70 16.40
CA ALA A 53 2.38 -0.41 15.94
C ALA A 53 3.42 0.36 15.13
N LEU A 54 4.65 0.48 15.63
CA LEU A 54 5.73 1.18 14.94
C LEU A 54 6.11 0.49 13.64
N VAL A 55 6.39 -0.82 13.69
CA VAL A 55 6.82 -1.59 12.52
C VAL A 55 5.76 -1.55 11.42
N ARG A 56 4.49 -1.81 11.75
CA ARG A 56 3.42 -1.86 10.75
C ARG A 56 3.09 -0.50 10.16
N SER A 57 3.21 0.57 10.95
CA SER A 57 2.98 1.95 10.47
C SER A 57 3.99 2.37 9.40
N ILE A 58 5.27 1.97 9.53
CA ILE A 58 6.32 2.35 8.56
C ILE A 58 6.56 1.32 7.45
N SER A 59 6.01 0.10 7.58
CA SER A 59 6.14 -0.96 6.57
C SER A 59 4.82 -1.23 5.85
N SER A 60 3.93 -2.02 6.47
CA SER A 60 2.65 -2.46 5.90
C SER A 60 1.80 -1.28 5.42
N ALA A 61 1.64 -0.21 6.21
CA ALA A 61 0.76 0.89 5.81
C ALA A 61 1.19 1.56 4.48
N LEU A 62 2.50 1.72 4.26
CA LEU A 62 3.04 2.24 3.01
C LEU A 62 2.74 1.30 1.82
N VAL A 63 2.86 -0.01 2.03
CA VAL A 63 2.58 -1.01 0.99
C VAL A 63 1.10 -1.07 0.65
N HIS A 64 0.21 -1.00 1.64
CA HIS A 64 -1.23 -0.97 1.40
C HIS A 64 -1.63 0.25 0.58
N GLY A 65 -1.16 1.45 0.98
CA GLY A 65 -1.36 2.67 0.21
C GLY A 65 -0.80 2.54 -1.21
N SER A 66 0.38 1.94 -1.38
CA SER A 66 0.96 1.74 -2.71
C SER A 66 0.20 0.74 -3.58
N ALA A 67 -0.23 -0.39 -3.03
CA ALA A 67 -0.95 -1.42 -3.76
C ALA A 67 -2.30 -0.89 -4.25
N THR A 68 -3.08 -0.25 -3.38
CA THR A 68 -4.38 0.31 -3.77
C THR A 68 -4.23 1.50 -4.71
N ALA A 69 -3.16 2.30 -4.61
CA ALA A 69 -2.82 3.32 -5.60
C ALA A 69 -2.62 2.72 -7.00
N MET A 70 -2.02 1.53 -7.13
CA MET A 70 -1.89 0.85 -8.43
C MET A 70 -3.23 0.43 -9.02
N THR A 71 -4.17 -0.02 -8.18
CA THR A 71 -5.55 -0.30 -8.62
C THR A 71 -6.24 0.99 -9.06
N GLY A 72 -6.11 2.07 -8.29
CA GLY A 72 -6.64 3.39 -8.63
C GLY A 72 -6.06 3.98 -9.92
N LEU A 73 -4.76 3.80 -10.18
CA LEU A 73 -4.12 4.13 -11.45
C LEU A 73 -4.71 3.31 -12.61
N GLY A 74 -4.92 2.01 -12.41
CA GLY A 74 -5.57 1.16 -13.42
C GLY A 74 -6.98 1.64 -13.76
N TYR A 75 -7.73 2.08 -12.75
CA TYR A 75 -9.06 2.67 -12.93
C TYR A 75 -9.01 3.98 -13.71
N SER A 76 -8.15 4.94 -13.32
CA SER A 76 -8.05 6.23 -13.99
C SER A 76 -7.54 6.09 -15.43
N LEU A 77 -6.52 5.27 -15.68
CA LEU A 77 -6.03 4.98 -17.03
C LEU A 77 -7.11 4.34 -17.92
N LYS A 78 -7.92 3.42 -17.38
CA LYS A 78 -9.05 2.84 -18.11
C LYS A 78 -10.08 3.92 -18.45
N ARG A 79 -10.38 4.84 -17.53
CA ARG A 79 -11.33 5.93 -17.74
C ARG A 79 -10.89 6.89 -18.86
N PHE A 80 -9.60 7.13 -19.02
CA PHE A 80 -9.05 7.95 -20.11
C PHE A 80 -8.67 7.16 -21.37
N HIS A 81 -9.12 5.89 -21.50
CA HIS A 81 -8.80 5.02 -22.64
C HIS A 81 -7.29 4.81 -22.89
N ARG A 82 -6.47 4.87 -21.83
CA ARG A 82 -5.00 4.73 -21.87
C ARG A 82 -4.46 3.47 -21.21
N GLY A 83 -5.34 2.61 -20.69
CA GLY A 83 -4.90 1.42 -19.97
C GLY A 83 -6.04 0.52 -19.54
N SER A 84 -5.73 -0.36 -18.58
CA SER A 84 -6.64 -1.40 -18.11
C SER A 84 -6.66 -1.48 -16.59
N LEU A 85 -7.87 -1.53 -16.04
CA LEU A 85 -8.11 -1.81 -14.62
C LEU A 85 -7.48 -3.13 -14.19
N LEU A 86 -7.56 -4.16 -15.05
CA LEU A 86 -7.00 -5.48 -14.76
C LEU A 86 -5.48 -5.41 -14.56
N LYS A 87 -4.77 -4.64 -15.38
CA LYS A 87 -3.32 -4.48 -15.22
C LYS A 87 -2.98 -3.80 -13.90
N GLY A 88 -3.69 -2.73 -13.54
CA GLY A 88 -3.50 -2.04 -12.26
C GLY A 88 -3.80 -2.93 -11.05
N TYR A 89 -4.89 -3.70 -11.12
CA TYR A 89 -5.26 -4.68 -10.10
C TYR A 89 -4.21 -5.79 -9.95
N LEU A 90 -3.75 -6.38 -11.05
CA LEU A 90 -2.71 -7.42 -10.98
C LEU A 90 -1.39 -6.87 -10.43
N SER A 91 -1.00 -5.64 -10.80
CA SER A 91 0.16 -4.98 -10.19
C SER A 91 -0.01 -4.77 -8.68
N ALA A 92 -1.22 -4.41 -8.22
CA ALA A 92 -1.52 -4.29 -6.80
C ALA A 92 -1.39 -5.62 -6.06
N VAL A 93 -1.96 -6.70 -6.62
CA VAL A 93 -1.87 -8.05 -6.06
C VAL A 93 -0.43 -8.51 -5.95
N LEU A 94 0.38 -8.32 -7.01
CA LEU A 94 1.80 -8.71 -7.00
C LEU A 94 2.61 -7.91 -5.98
N LEU A 95 2.38 -6.60 -5.88
CA LEU A 95 3.06 -5.74 -4.91
C LEU A 95 2.73 -6.16 -3.48
N HIS A 96 1.44 -6.37 -3.18
CA HIS A 96 0.99 -6.78 -1.85
C HIS A 96 1.47 -8.21 -1.52
N SER A 97 1.30 -9.18 -2.42
CA SER A 97 1.65 -10.58 -2.14
C SER A 97 3.16 -10.77 -1.96
N SER A 98 3.99 -10.06 -2.73
CA SER A 98 5.45 -10.10 -2.55
C SER A 98 5.88 -9.49 -1.21
N PHE A 99 5.22 -8.43 -0.74
CA PHE A 99 5.43 -7.93 0.61
C PHE A 99 5.01 -8.95 1.68
N ASN A 100 3.86 -9.61 1.52
CA ASN A 100 3.40 -10.62 2.48
C ASN A 100 4.36 -11.81 2.58
N ILE A 101 4.93 -12.26 1.46
CA ILE A 101 5.96 -13.30 1.45
C ILE A 101 7.17 -12.84 2.28
N LEU A 102 7.66 -11.62 2.04
CA LEU A 102 8.80 -11.06 2.76
C LEU A 102 8.53 -10.90 4.26
N ALA A 103 7.34 -10.40 4.62
CA ALA A 103 6.92 -10.22 6.01
C ALA A 103 6.67 -11.55 6.74
N SER A 104 6.41 -12.64 6.02
CA SER A 104 6.17 -13.97 6.59
C SER A 104 7.46 -14.76 6.86
N VAL A 105 8.61 -14.30 6.36
CA VAL A 105 9.91 -14.96 6.54
C VAL A 105 10.19 -15.29 8.02
N PRO A 106 10.06 -14.37 9.00
CA PRO A 106 10.32 -14.69 10.41
C PRO A 106 9.45 -15.82 10.97
N ILE A 107 8.20 -15.92 10.51
CA ILE A 107 7.23 -16.95 10.91
C ILE A 107 7.64 -18.31 10.32
N ILE A 108 8.07 -18.34 9.06
CA ILE A 108 8.48 -19.56 8.35
C ILE A 108 9.68 -20.23 9.02
N TYR A 109 10.64 -19.43 9.50
CA TYR A 109 11.85 -19.92 10.16
C TYR A 109 11.69 -20.10 11.69
N ARG A 110 10.45 -20.12 12.21
CA ARG A 110 10.10 -20.32 13.63
C ARG A 110 10.86 -19.42 14.63
N GLY A 111 11.37 -18.26 14.19
CA GLY A 111 12.16 -17.37 15.04
C GLY A 111 13.51 -17.94 15.52
N GLU A 112 13.95 -19.10 15.01
CA GLU A 112 15.26 -19.66 15.35
C GLU A 112 16.35 -18.93 14.57
N GLY A 113 16.99 -17.93 15.18
CA GLY A 113 18.07 -17.22 14.51
C GLY A 113 18.60 -15.94 15.17
N GLY A 114 18.17 -15.56 16.38
CA GLY A 114 18.61 -14.30 16.99
C GLY A 114 18.35 -13.11 16.06
N TYR A 115 19.32 -12.23 15.82
CA TYR A 115 19.16 -11.03 14.98
C TYR A 115 18.79 -11.28 13.49
N ILE A 116 18.71 -12.53 13.03
CA ILE A 116 18.35 -12.88 11.64
C ILE A 116 16.98 -12.31 11.22
N TYR A 117 16.02 -12.10 12.13
CA TYR A 117 14.73 -11.49 11.81
C TYR A 117 14.81 -9.98 11.51
N LEU A 118 15.92 -9.31 11.83
CA LEU A 118 16.10 -7.89 11.53
C LEU A 118 16.31 -7.65 10.03
N VAL A 119 16.88 -8.62 9.31
CA VAL A 119 17.09 -8.53 7.86
C VAL A 119 15.76 -8.48 7.09
N PRO A 120 14.84 -9.45 7.20
CA PRO A 120 13.56 -9.39 6.50
C PRO A 120 12.71 -8.19 6.95
N LEU A 121 12.81 -7.77 8.22
CA LEU A 121 12.18 -6.56 8.71
C LEU A 121 12.70 -5.30 7.99
N ALA A 122 14.02 -5.13 7.91
CA ALA A 122 14.64 -4.00 7.22
C ALA A 122 14.27 -4.00 5.73
N LEU A 123 14.27 -5.17 5.09
CA LEU A 123 13.84 -5.33 3.70
C LEU A 123 12.37 -4.97 3.53
N ALA A 124 11.48 -5.34 4.45
CA ALA A 124 10.06 -5.02 4.39
C ALA A 124 9.80 -3.51 4.52
N ILE A 125 10.51 -2.83 5.43
CA ILE A 125 10.45 -1.37 5.58
C ILE A 125 10.98 -0.68 4.31
N MET A 126 12.12 -1.13 3.80
CA MET A 126 12.70 -0.59 2.57
C MET A 126 11.77 -0.80 1.36
N TYR A 127 11.16 -1.97 1.25
CA TYR A 127 10.16 -2.27 0.23
C TYR A 127 9.00 -1.28 0.29
N GLY A 128 8.39 -1.08 1.47
CA GLY A 128 7.33 -0.10 1.66
C GLY A 128 7.75 1.32 1.27
N GLY A 129 8.93 1.77 1.70
CA GLY A 129 9.48 3.07 1.33
C GLY A 129 9.72 3.25 -0.17
N ILE A 130 10.25 2.23 -0.85
CA ILE A 130 10.48 2.23 -2.30
C ILE A 130 9.16 2.26 -3.05
N SER A 131 8.22 1.38 -2.70
CA SER A 131 6.90 1.31 -3.30
C SER A 131 6.14 2.63 -3.14
N PHE A 132 6.20 3.27 -1.97
CA PHE A 132 5.56 4.55 -1.75
C PHE A 132 6.25 5.69 -2.52
N SER A 133 7.58 5.68 -2.57
CA SER A 133 8.35 6.63 -3.36
C SER A 133 8.05 6.52 -4.86
N TYR A 134 7.84 5.31 -5.37
CA TYR A 134 7.40 5.06 -6.74
C TYR A 134 6.02 5.68 -7.01
N ILE A 135 5.06 5.51 -6.11
CA ILE A 135 3.73 6.13 -6.23
C ILE A 135 3.80 7.65 -6.20
N LYS A 136 4.60 8.24 -5.30
CA LYS A 136 4.82 9.70 -5.29
C LYS A 136 5.40 10.21 -6.61
N LYS A 137 6.37 9.50 -7.19
CA LYS A 137 6.93 9.84 -8.50
C LYS A 137 5.87 9.75 -9.61
N LYS A 138 5.03 8.71 -9.59
CA LYS A 138 3.90 8.54 -10.51
C LYS A 138 2.88 9.68 -10.41
N ILE A 139 2.51 10.09 -9.21
CA ILE A 139 1.59 11.22 -9.00
C ILE A 139 2.14 12.47 -9.68
N ARG A 140 3.39 12.85 -9.37
CA ARG A 140 4.05 14.02 -9.98
C ARG A 140 4.19 13.92 -11.50
N TYR A 141 4.34 12.72 -12.04
CA TYR A 141 4.45 12.51 -13.48
C TYR A 141 3.13 12.81 -14.21
N TYR A 142 1.99 12.48 -13.60
CA TYR A 142 0.68 12.74 -14.19
C TYR A 142 0.16 14.16 -13.93
N ASP A 143 0.58 14.77 -12.81
CA ASP A 143 0.31 16.16 -12.37
C ASP A 143 0.98 17.26 -13.23
N ILE A 144 1.71 16.90 -14.29
CA ILE A 144 2.34 17.92 -15.16
C ILE A 144 1.25 18.55 -16.05
N PRO A 145 1.00 19.87 -15.96
CA PRO A 145 0.00 20.53 -16.79
C PRO A 145 0.31 20.29 -18.26
N ARG A 146 -0.64 19.72 -19.01
CA ARG A 146 -0.53 19.71 -20.47
C ARG A 146 -0.48 21.15 -20.93
N ARG A 147 0.68 21.59 -21.43
CA ARG A 147 0.82 22.86 -22.17
C ARG A 147 -0.34 22.93 -23.16
N LYS A 148 -1.28 23.85 -22.91
CA LYS A 148 -2.31 24.20 -23.89
C LYS A 148 -1.55 24.77 -25.09
N GLY A 149 -1.53 24.00 -26.18
CA GLY A 149 -1.14 24.50 -27.50
C GLY A 149 -2.25 25.37 -28.06
#